data_AF-A0A927T1V3-F1
#
_entry.id   AF-A0A927T1V3-F1
#
_cell.length_a   1.000
_cell.length_b   1.000
_cell.length_c   1.000
_cell.angle_alpha   90.00
_cell.angle_beta   90.00
_cell.angle_gamma   90.00
#
_symmetry.space_group_name_H-M   'P 1'
#
loop_
_entity.id
_entity.type
_entity.pdbx_description
1 polymer ?
#
loop_
_entity_poly.entity_id
_entity_poly.type
_entity_poly.pdbx_seq_one_letter_code
_entity_poly.pdbx_strand_id
1 'polypeptide(L)'
;MSNEELDATGKAEAIKTLVGKSFVPTTKYNNEKQNTKAQLDAYNALKAEYDSFKESKMTDEEKQAKQAKQLQEQYQKQNLTISRMYAENVFAKAGFKEDDYSGILESIIQEDPEKTKTLAETICNTMQKQKKDIEKAITDKIIKGTKTPPAGNDKGSEPEGDLEKYKKLYAEAQKKNDFGKMAYYTRLVQEAQNKNEE
;
A
#
# COMPACT_ATOMS: atom_id res chain seq x y z
N MET A 1 1.91 27.10 -66.57
CA MET A 1 1.33 28.12 -65.68
C MET A 1 1.89 27.87 -64.30
N SER A 2 2.49 28.88 -63.68
CA SER A 2 3.03 28.75 -62.32
C SER A 2 1.87 28.77 -61.30
N ASN A 3 2.14 28.34 -60.06
CA ASN A 3 1.14 28.31 -58.98
C ASN A 3 0.59 29.71 -58.61
N GLU A 4 1.21 30.78 -59.12
CA GLU A 4 0.88 32.19 -58.89
C GLU A 4 -0.19 32.71 -59.86
N GLU A 5 -0.47 32.01 -60.96
CA GLU A 5 -1.42 32.44 -62.01
C GLU A 5 -2.83 31.85 -61.85
N LEU A 6 -3.06 30.98 -60.85
CA LEU A 6 -4.36 30.33 -60.63
C LEU A 6 -5.19 31.08 -59.59
N ASP A 7 -6.45 31.39 -59.94
CA ASP A 7 -7.44 31.90 -58.99
C ASP A 7 -7.83 30.82 -57.95
N ALA A 8 -8.66 31.18 -56.97
CA ALA A 8 -9.05 30.26 -55.89
C ALA A 8 -9.72 28.97 -56.40
N THR A 9 -10.42 29.05 -57.53
CA THR A 9 -11.08 27.93 -58.20
C THR A 9 -10.07 27.04 -58.91
N GLY A 10 -9.11 27.64 -59.62
CA GLY A 10 -8.00 26.95 -60.27
C GLY A 10 -7.09 26.22 -59.29
N LYS A 11 -6.85 26.81 -58.11
CA LYS A 11 -6.11 26.15 -57.01
C LYS A 11 -6.87 24.95 -56.45
N ALA A 12 -8.19 25.05 -56.28
CA ALA A 12 -9.01 23.94 -55.80
C ALA A 12 -9.04 22.74 -56.78
N GLU A 13 -9.14 23.00 -58.09
CA GLU A 13 -9.10 21.95 -59.11
C GLU A 13 -7.69 21.33 -59.27
N ALA A 14 -6.62 22.13 -59.11
CA ALA A 14 -5.25 21.62 -59.09
C ALA A 14 -5.01 20.69 -57.88
N ILE A 15 -5.49 21.09 -56.69
CA ILE A 15 -5.44 20.25 -55.49
C ILE A 15 -6.24 18.96 -55.70
N LYS A 16 -7.47 19.03 -56.20
CA LYS A 16 -8.32 17.87 -56.51
C LYS A 16 -7.66 16.89 -57.48
N THR A 17 -6.94 17.40 -58.47
CA THR A 17 -6.16 16.56 -59.40
C THR A 17 -4.98 15.88 -58.70
N LEU A 18 -4.30 16.59 -57.80
CA LEU A 18 -3.16 16.07 -57.03
C LEU A 18 -3.56 15.00 -55.99
N VAL A 19 -4.65 15.20 -55.24
CA VAL A 19 -5.14 14.23 -54.24
C VAL A 19 -5.96 13.09 -54.87
N GLY A 20 -6.36 13.23 -56.14
CA GLY A 20 -7.00 12.19 -56.94
C GLY A 20 -8.20 11.54 -56.24
N LYS A 21 -8.18 10.21 -56.12
CA LYS A 21 -9.27 9.41 -55.53
C LYS A 21 -9.50 9.66 -54.03
N SER A 22 -8.55 10.29 -53.34
CA SER A 22 -8.63 10.60 -51.91
C SER A 22 -9.34 11.93 -51.63
N PHE A 23 -9.69 12.68 -52.67
CA PHE A 23 -10.44 13.93 -52.53
C PHE A 23 -11.92 13.65 -52.22
N VAL A 24 -12.39 14.10 -51.06
CA VAL A 24 -13.81 14.03 -50.66
C VAL A 24 -14.45 15.40 -50.80
N PRO A 25 -15.45 15.59 -51.69
CA PRO A 25 -16.16 16.85 -51.82
C PRO A 25 -16.88 17.23 -50.52
N THR A 26 -16.86 18.52 -50.15
CA THR A 26 -17.52 19.04 -48.93
C THR A 26 -19.00 18.68 -48.87
N THR A 27 -19.70 18.70 -50.00
CA THR A 27 -21.11 18.30 -50.11
C THR A 27 -21.31 16.82 -49.74
N LYS A 28 -20.39 15.94 -50.13
CA LYS A 28 -20.45 14.50 -49.81
C LYS A 28 -20.18 14.28 -48.32
N TYR A 29 -19.14 14.93 -47.77
CA TYR A 29 -18.83 14.89 -46.35
C TYR A 29 -19.99 15.39 -45.47
N ASN A 30 -20.61 16.52 -45.84
CA ASN A 30 -21.73 17.08 -45.08
C ASN A 30 -22.97 16.17 -45.14
N ASN A 31 -23.27 15.56 -46.28
CA ASN A 31 -24.35 14.57 -46.41
C ASN A 31 -24.09 13.33 -45.56
N GLU A 32 -22.88 12.76 -45.61
CA GLU A 32 -22.51 11.60 -44.79
C GLU A 32 -22.63 11.91 -43.30
N LYS A 33 -22.14 13.07 -42.85
CA LYS A 33 -22.27 13.52 -41.46
C LYS A 33 -23.73 13.66 -41.01
N GLN A 34 -24.59 14.24 -41.85
CA GLN A 34 -26.02 14.34 -41.55
C GLN A 34 -26.68 12.96 -41.49
N ASN A 35 -26.34 12.05 -42.41
CA ASN A 35 -26.86 10.69 -42.41
C ASN A 35 -26.40 9.89 -41.18
N THR A 36 -25.14 10.00 -40.77
CA THR A 36 -24.63 9.36 -39.54
C THR A 36 -25.34 9.90 -38.30
N LYS A 37 -25.55 11.22 -38.24
CA LYS A 37 -26.31 11.83 -37.15
C LYS A 37 -27.76 11.33 -37.12
N ALA A 38 -28.43 11.30 -38.26
CA ALA A 38 -29.80 10.79 -38.36
C ALA A 38 -29.91 9.32 -37.96
N GLN A 39 -28.93 8.48 -38.32
CA GLN A 39 -28.89 7.07 -37.91
C GLN A 39 -28.65 6.91 -36.41
N LEU A 40 -27.76 7.71 -35.82
CA LEU A 40 -27.52 7.70 -34.38
C LEU A 40 -28.75 8.17 -33.61
N ASP A 41 -29.38 9.24 -34.07
CA ASP A 41 -30.60 9.78 -33.47
C ASP A 41 -31.76 8.76 -33.58
N ALA A 42 -31.90 8.08 -34.73
CA ALA A 42 -32.87 7.00 -34.92
C ALA A 42 -32.58 5.77 -34.04
N TYR A 43 -31.31 5.37 -33.89
CA TYR A 43 -30.91 4.28 -33.00
C TYR A 43 -31.24 4.59 -31.54
N ASN A 44 -30.92 5.81 -31.08
CA ASN A 44 -31.21 6.25 -29.72
C ASN A 44 -32.72 6.31 -29.45
N ALA A 45 -33.51 6.81 -30.41
CA ALA A 45 -34.96 6.80 -30.33
C ALA A 45 -35.51 5.37 -30.22
N LEU A 46 -35.06 4.46 -31.09
CA LEU A 46 -35.45 3.05 -31.07
C LEU A 46 -35.07 2.37 -29.75
N LYS A 47 -33.88 2.67 -29.21
CA LYS A 47 -33.44 2.15 -27.91
C LYS A 47 -34.34 2.65 -26.78
N ALA A 48 -34.68 3.93 -26.76
CA ALA A 48 -35.58 4.50 -25.75
C ALA A 48 -36.99 3.90 -25.85
N GLU A 49 -37.52 3.72 -27.06
CA GLU A 49 -38.80 3.06 -27.30
C GLU A 49 -38.76 1.59 -26.87
N TYR A 50 -37.67 0.87 -27.15
CA TYR A 50 -37.49 -0.51 -26.71
C TYR A 50 -37.42 -0.62 -25.18
N ASP A 51 -36.68 0.28 -24.52
CA ASP A 51 -36.57 0.32 -23.07
C ASP A 51 -37.95 0.62 -22.42
N SER A 52 -38.69 1.60 -22.97
CA SER A 52 -40.06 1.93 -22.52
C SER A 52 -41.05 0.80 -22.82
N PHE A 53 -40.97 0.15 -23.98
CA PHE A 53 -41.78 -1.01 -24.31
C PHE A 53 -41.52 -2.16 -23.34
N LYS A 54 -40.25 -2.45 -23.05
CA LYS A 54 -39.86 -3.47 -22.06
C LYS A 54 -40.40 -3.13 -20.67
N GLU A 55 -40.36 -1.87 -20.25
CA GLU A 55 -40.99 -1.42 -19.00
C GLU A 55 -42.51 -1.49 -19.02
N SER A 56 -43.15 -1.28 -20.17
CA SER A 56 -44.61 -1.41 -20.33
C SER A 56 -45.08 -2.87 -20.33
N LYS A 57 -44.20 -3.81 -20.69
CA LYS A 57 -44.47 -5.25 -20.75
C LYS A 57 -44.08 -5.99 -19.48
N MET A 58 -43.23 -5.40 -18.63
CA MET A 58 -42.96 -5.96 -17.30
C MET A 58 -44.20 -5.84 -16.42
N THR A 59 -44.64 -6.96 -15.85
CA THR A 59 -45.67 -6.94 -14.80
C THR A 59 -45.12 -6.23 -13.57
N ASP A 60 -46.00 -5.77 -12.68
CA ASP A 60 -45.56 -5.08 -11.46
C ASP A 60 -44.63 -5.96 -10.60
N GLU A 61 -44.80 -7.30 -10.62
CA GLU A 61 -43.88 -8.23 -9.98
C GLU A 61 -42.48 -8.23 -10.62
N GLU A 62 -42.37 -8.18 -11.95
CA GLU A 62 -41.08 -8.16 -12.65
C GLU A 62 -40.32 -6.85 -12.42
N LYS A 63 -41.02 -5.72 -12.32
CA LYS A 63 -40.42 -4.43 -11.95
C LYS A 63 -39.88 -4.46 -10.53
N GLN A 64 -40.65 -5.01 -9.58
CA GLN A 64 -40.19 -5.18 -8.20
C GLN A 64 -38.98 -6.12 -8.12
N ALA A 65 -39.00 -7.24 -8.84
CA ALA A 65 -37.87 -8.17 -8.90
C ALA A 65 -36.61 -7.51 -9.47
N LYS A 66 -36.75 -6.70 -10.54
CA LYS A 66 -35.62 -5.95 -11.12
C LYS A 66 -35.06 -4.91 -10.14
N GLN A 67 -35.92 -4.16 -9.45
CA GLN A 67 -35.50 -3.21 -8.43
C GLN A 67 -34.82 -3.90 -7.26
N ALA A 68 -35.38 -5.00 -6.76
CA ALA A 68 -34.79 -5.80 -5.68
C ALA A 68 -33.40 -6.33 -6.08
N LYS A 69 -33.26 -6.83 -7.32
CA LYS A 69 -31.96 -7.27 -7.84
C LYS A 69 -30.95 -6.13 -7.92
N GLN A 70 -31.35 -4.96 -8.43
CA GLN A 70 -30.48 -3.79 -8.47
C GLN A 70 -30.06 -3.33 -7.07
N LEU A 71 -30.98 -3.36 -6.11
CA LEU A 71 -30.70 -3.02 -4.72
C LEU A 71 -29.72 -4.03 -4.10
N GLN A 72 -29.90 -5.32 -4.38
CA GLN A 72 -29.02 -6.38 -3.91
C GLN A 72 -27.61 -6.26 -4.51
N GLU A 73 -27.50 -6.02 -5.83
CA GLU A 73 -26.22 -5.80 -6.51
C GLU A 73 -25.49 -4.55 -5.94
N GLN A 74 -26.23 -3.47 -5.68
CA GLN A 74 -25.66 -2.28 -5.04
C GLN A 74 -25.19 -2.58 -3.61
N TYR A 75 -25.99 -3.29 -2.83
CA TYR A 75 -25.65 -3.68 -1.47
C TYR A 75 -24.40 -4.56 -1.42
N GLN A 76 -24.30 -5.56 -2.29
CA GLN A 76 -23.11 -6.41 -2.43
C GLN A 76 -21.86 -5.58 -2.78
N LYS A 77 -21.98 -4.67 -3.74
CA LYS A 77 -20.87 -3.80 -4.14
C LYS A 77 -20.42 -2.87 -3.00
N GLN A 78 -21.36 -2.31 -2.25
CA GLN A 78 -21.07 -1.48 -1.07
C GLN A 78 -20.35 -2.30 0.00
N ASN A 79 -20.85 -3.50 0.30
CA ASN A 79 -20.22 -4.39 1.27
C ASN A 79 -18.79 -4.76 0.88
N LEU A 80 -18.54 -5.13 -0.38
CA LEU A 80 -17.19 -5.41 -0.87
C LEU A 80 -16.27 -4.19 -0.74
N THR A 81 -16.79 -2.98 -0.97
CA THR A 81 -16.02 -1.74 -0.79
C THR A 81 -15.67 -1.51 0.68
N ILE A 82 -16.63 -1.70 1.59
CA ILE A 82 -16.40 -1.60 3.04
C ILE A 82 -15.39 -2.64 3.50
N SER A 83 -15.54 -3.90 3.06
CA SER A 83 -14.61 -4.99 3.32
C SER A 83 -13.19 -4.65 2.88
N ARG A 84 -13.03 -4.09 1.67
CA ARG A 84 -11.72 -3.62 1.18
C ARG A 84 -11.14 -2.55 2.12
N MET A 85 -11.90 -1.53 2.46
CA MET A 85 -11.45 -0.45 3.34
C MET A 85 -11.05 -0.97 4.73
N TYR A 86 -11.78 -1.94 5.27
CA TYR A 86 -11.44 -2.56 6.55
C TYR A 86 -10.12 -3.33 6.48
N ALA A 87 -9.91 -4.13 5.44
CA ALA A 87 -8.64 -4.83 5.24
C ALA A 87 -7.47 -3.84 5.11
N GLU A 88 -7.59 -2.82 4.24
CA GLU A 88 -6.58 -1.77 4.08
C GLU A 88 -6.26 -1.08 5.41
N ASN A 89 -7.30 -0.74 6.19
CA ASN A 89 -7.13 -0.09 7.48
C ASN A 89 -6.38 -0.98 8.49
N VAL A 90 -6.67 -2.29 8.49
CA VAL A 90 -5.99 -3.25 9.36
C VAL A 90 -4.51 -3.37 8.98
N PHE A 91 -4.19 -3.53 7.69
CA PHE A 91 -2.80 -3.62 7.24
C PHE A 91 -2.02 -2.34 7.53
N ALA A 92 -2.62 -1.17 7.23
CA ALA A 92 -2.00 0.12 7.51
C ALA A 92 -1.76 0.32 9.01
N LYS A 93 -2.73 -0.04 9.87
CA LYS A 93 -2.56 0.00 11.35
C LYS A 93 -1.48 -0.96 11.84
N ALA A 94 -1.32 -2.10 11.18
CA ALA A 94 -0.26 -3.06 11.48
C ALA A 94 1.12 -2.63 10.95
N GLY A 95 1.20 -1.49 10.24
CA GLY A 95 2.44 -0.87 9.77
C GLY A 95 2.93 -1.39 8.42
N PHE A 96 2.10 -2.11 7.67
CA PHE A 96 2.42 -2.55 6.31
C PHE A 96 2.22 -1.40 5.32
N LYS A 97 3.09 -1.32 4.30
CA LYS A 97 2.90 -0.38 3.19
C LYS A 97 1.94 -0.98 2.18
N GLU A 98 1.31 -0.13 1.37
CA GLU A 98 0.35 -0.55 0.34
C GLU A 98 0.94 -1.59 -0.62
N ASP A 99 2.19 -1.42 -1.02
CA ASP A 99 2.92 -2.37 -1.88
C ASP A 99 3.02 -3.78 -1.25
N ASP A 100 3.07 -3.88 0.09
CA ASP A 100 3.26 -5.15 0.79
C ASP A 100 1.96 -5.99 0.83
N TYR A 101 0.79 -5.36 0.77
CA TYR A 101 -0.51 -6.04 0.89
C TYR A 101 -1.39 -5.95 -0.36
N SER A 102 -1.09 -5.06 -1.31
CA SER A 102 -1.89 -4.87 -2.53
C SER A 102 -2.14 -6.17 -3.31
N GLY A 103 -1.12 -7.04 -3.40
CA GLY A 103 -1.20 -8.33 -4.11
C GLY A 103 -2.12 -9.36 -3.45
N ILE A 104 -2.41 -9.24 -2.15
CA ILE A 104 -3.28 -10.18 -1.42
C ILE A 104 -4.68 -9.60 -1.15
N LEU A 105 -4.85 -8.27 -1.31
CA LEU A 105 -6.06 -7.55 -0.91
C LEU A 105 -7.33 -8.11 -1.59
N GLU A 106 -7.30 -8.30 -2.92
CA GLU A 106 -8.44 -8.84 -3.66
C GLU A 106 -8.79 -10.29 -3.26
N SER A 107 -7.84 -11.05 -2.74
CA SER A 107 -8.04 -12.46 -2.38
C SER A 107 -8.71 -12.64 -1.01
N ILE A 108 -8.67 -11.60 -0.16
CA ILE A 108 -9.19 -11.68 1.21
C ILE A 108 -10.53 -10.96 1.38
N ILE A 109 -10.93 -10.13 0.41
CA ILE A 109 -12.20 -9.40 0.44
C ILE A 109 -13.37 -10.38 0.29
N GLN A 110 -14.31 -10.31 1.22
CA GLN A 110 -15.55 -11.08 1.20
C GLN A 110 -16.76 -10.15 1.32
N GLU A 111 -17.97 -10.65 1.00
CA GLU A 111 -19.21 -9.89 1.17
C GLU A 111 -19.48 -9.49 2.63
N ASP A 112 -18.88 -10.20 3.59
CA ASP A 112 -18.96 -9.90 5.02
C ASP A 112 -17.73 -9.09 5.46
N PRO A 113 -17.92 -7.81 5.84
CA PRO A 113 -16.82 -6.94 6.28
C PRO A 113 -16.10 -7.43 7.54
N GLU A 114 -16.81 -8.03 8.49
CA GLU A 114 -16.20 -8.48 9.75
C GLU A 114 -15.33 -9.72 9.53
N LYS A 115 -15.73 -10.62 8.63
CA LYS A 115 -14.89 -11.76 8.22
C LYS A 115 -13.63 -11.29 7.51
N THR A 116 -13.77 -10.34 6.59
CA THR A 116 -12.64 -9.73 5.87
C THR A 116 -11.64 -9.11 6.85
N LYS A 117 -12.14 -8.33 7.81
CA LYS A 117 -11.34 -7.72 8.87
C LYS A 117 -10.63 -8.77 9.73
N THR A 118 -11.35 -9.78 10.22
CA THR A 118 -10.77 -10.87 11.03
C THR A 118 -9.66 -11.61 10.28
N LEU A 119 -9.85 -11.85 8.98
CA LEU A 119 -8.84 -12.48 8.13
C LEU A 119 -7.60 -11.59 7.98
N ALA A 120 -7.78 -10.30 7.68
CA ALA A 120 -6.70 -9.33 7.61
C ALA A 120 -5.92 -9.23 8.94
N GLU A 121 -6.62 -9.21 10.08
CA GLU A 121 -6.02 -9.20 11.42
C GLU A 121 -5.19 -10.47 11.66
N THR A 122 -5.72 -11.63 11.27
CA THR A 122 -5.02 -12.92 11.39
C THR A 122 -3.73 -12.95 10.56
N ILE A 123 -3.77 -12.43 9.33
CA ILE A 123 -2.59 -12.32 8.47
C ILE A 123 -1.55 -11.40 9.11
N CYS A 124 -1.96 -10.20 9.55
CA CYS A 124 -1.08 -9.23 10.20
C CYS A 124 -0.40 -9.84 11.44
N ASN A 125 -1.19 -10.48 12.32
CA ASN A 125 -0.69 -11.12 13.53
C ASN A 125 0.32 -12.23 13.22
N THR A 126 0.06 -13.04 12.20
CA THR A 126 0.96 -14.13 11.78
C THR A 126 2.29 -13.59 11.27
N MET A 127 2.26 -12.57 10.40
CA MET A 127 3.46 -11.93 9.85
C MET A 127 4.29 -11.23 10.94
N GLN A 128 3.63 -10.52 11.86
CA GLN A 128 4.33 -9.88 12.98
C GLN A 128 4.96 -10.90 13.93
N LYS A 129 4.31 -12.03 14.16
CA LYS A 129 4.89 -13.13 14.95
C LYS A 129 6.14 -13.70 14.27
N GLN A 130 6.06 -13.99 12.97
CA GLN A 130 7.20 -14.46 12.19
C GLN A 130 8.38 -13.47 12.24
N LYS A 131 8.10 -12.17 12.12
CA LYS A 131 9.11 -11.12 12.24
C LYS A 131 9.82 -11.16 13.61
N LYS A 132 9.05 -11.24 14.70
CA LYS A 132 9.60 -11.35 16.07
C LYS A 132 10.44 -12.62 16.26
N ASP A 133 9.98 -13.76 15.73
CA ASP A 133 10.69 -15.03 15.83
C ASP A 133 12.03 -14.98 15.05
N ILE A 134 12.04 -14.34 13.88
CA ILE A 134 13.26 -14.10 13.09
C ILE A 134 14.20 -13.13 13.81
N GLU A 135 13.70 -12.01 14.33
CA GLU A 135 14.50 -11.04 15.10
C GLU A 135 15.17 -11.70 16.31
N LYS A 136 14.43 -12.54 17.03
CA LYS A 136 14.97 -13.34 18.13
C LYS A 136 16.04 -14.32 17.65
N ALA A 137 15.78 -15.07 16.58
CA ALA A 137 16.75 -16.01 16.03
C ALA A 137 18.03 -15.32 15.52
N ILE A 138 17.93 -14.12 14.94
CA ILE A 138 19.08 -13.31 14.53
C ILE A 138 19.85 -12.82 15.75
N THR A 139 19.16 -12.28 16.75
CA THR A 139 19.78 -11.80 17.99
C THR A 139 20.53 -12.94 18.69
N ASP A 140 19.90 -14.11 18.80
CA ASP A 140 20.52 -15.30 19.38
C ASP A 140 21.76 -15.75 18.58
N LYS A 141 21.72 -15.68 17.25
CA LYS A 141 22.87 -15.99 16.38
C LYS A 141 24.00 -14.96 16.55
N ILE A 142 23.68 -13.67 16.66
CA ILE A 142 24.67 -12.61 16.88
C ILE A 142 25.34 -12.81 18.24
N ILE A 143 24.57 -13.02 19.31
CA ILE A 143 25.08 -13.25 20.67
C ILE A 143 25.98 -14.50 20.72
N LYS A 144 25.57 -15.60 20.06
CA LYS A 144 26.38 -16.83 19.99
C LYS A 144 27.64 -16.67 19.12
N GLY A 145 27.58 -15.83 18.08
CA GLY A 145 28.68 -15.58 17.14
C GLY A 145 29.68 -14.55 17.62
N THR A 146 29.27 -13.63 18.50
CA THR A 146 30.21 -12.77 19.23
C THR A 146 30.96 -13.62 20.24
N LYS A 147 32.28 -13.79 20.04
CA LYS A 147 33.16 -14.30 21.10
C LYS A 147 32.87 -13.45 22.34
N THR A 148 32.46 -14.10 23.42
CA THR A 148 32.50 -13.46 24.73
C THR A 148 33.87 -12.81 24.85
N PRO A 149 33.97 -11.51 25.20
CA PRO A 149 35.26 -10.88 25.42
C PRO A 149 36.04 -11.81 26.35
N PRO A 150 37.33 -12.06 26.05
CA PRO A 150 38.12 -13.06 26.77
C PRO A 150 37.87 -12.86 28.25
N ALA A 151 37.38 -13.91 28.91
CA ALA A 151 37.16 -13.89 30.34
C ALA A 151 38.44 -13.35 30.95
N GLY A 152 38.38 -12.17 31.56
CA GLY A 152 39.41 -11.79 32.50
C GLY A 152 39.54 -12.97 33.46
N ASN A 153 40.76 -13.46 33.65
CA ASN A 153 41.06 -14.59 34.51
C ASN A 153 40.49 -14.33 35.92
N ASP A 154 39.22 -14.68 36.14
CA ASP A 154 38.65 -14.88 37.46
C ASP A 154 38.84 -16.35 37.79
N LYS A 155 40.09 -16.66 38.15
CA LYS A 155 40.36 -17.82 38.98
C LYS A 155 39.75 -17.52 40.34
N GLY A 156 38.56 -18.09 40.54
CA GLY A 156 37.89 -18.36 41.81
C GLY A 156 38.17 -17.40 42.96
N SER A 157 37.16 -16.62 43.32
CA SER A 157 37.09 -16.01 44.65
C SER A 157 35.65 -16.05 45.12
N GLU A 158 35.50 -16.40 46.39
CA GLU A 158 34.40 -16.06 47.29
C GLU A 158 33.77 -14.69 46.96
N PRO A 159 32.53 -14.38 47.39
CA PRO A 159 31.90 -13.08 47.15
C PRO A 159 32.85 -11.94 47.55
N GLU A 160 33.54 -11.34 46.57
CA GLU A 160 34.42 -10.20 46.77
C GLU A 160 33.54 -9.06 47.28
N GLY A 161 33.82 -8.59 48.50
CA GLY A 161 33.11 -7.47 49.09
C GLY A 161 33.13 -6.26 48.15
N ASP A 162 32.04 -5.50 48.13
CA ASP A 162 31.80 -4.39 47.19
C ASP A 162 33.01 -3.43 47.06
N LEU A 163 33.77 -3.25 48.14
CA LEU A 163 35.00 -2.46 48.19
C LEU A 163 36.09 -2.92 47.21
N GLU A 164 36.34 -4.22 47.13
CA GLU A 164 37.43 -4.80 46.32
C GLU A 164 37.10 -4.72 44.83
N LYS A 165 35.82 -4.91 44.51
CA LYS A 165 35.24 -4.69 43.18
C LYS A 165 35.40 -3.23 42.72
N TYR A 166 35.10 -2.25 43.57
CA TYR A 166 35.24 -0.83 43.21
C TYR A 166 36.70 -0.41 43.02
N LYS A 167 37.64 -0.97 43.81
CA LYS A 167 39.07 -0.73 43.62
C LYS A 167 39.58 -1.27 42.28
N LYS A 168 39.15 -2.46 41.85
CA LYS A 168 39.48 -3.01 40.52
C LYS A 168 38.95 -2.13 39.38
N LEU A 169 37.69 -1.70 39.46
CA LEU A 169 37.07 -0.82 38.46
C LEU A 169 37.75 0.57 38.37
N TYR A 170 38.20 1.11 39.50
CA TYR A 170 39.00 2.35 39.53
C TYR A 170 40.35 2.17 38.79
N ALA A 171 41.06 1.07 39.05
CA ALA A 171 42.33 0.77 38.37
C ALA A 171 42.16 0.56 36.85
N GLU A 172 41.03 0.00 36.41
CA GLU A 172 40.71 -0.07 34.98
C GLU A 172 40.38 1.29 34.36
N ALA A 173 39.67 2.16 35.09
CA ALA A 173 39.40 3.53 34.66
C ALA A 173 40.69 4.36 34.53
N GLN A 174 41.65 4.15 35.44
CA GLN A 174 42.99 4.73 35.34
C GLN A 174 43.74 4.28 34.08
N LYS A 175 43.73 2.97 33.76
CA LYS A 175 44.35 2.45 32.53
C LYS A 175 43.73 3.01 31.25
N LYS A 176 42.44 3.36 31.30
CA LYS A 176 41.67 3.91 30.18
C LYS A 176 41.67 5.45 30.14
N ASN A 177 42.34 6.13 31.08
CA ASN A 177 42.31 7.59 31.25
C ASN A 177 40.87 8.17 31.30
N ASP A 178 39.94 7.43 31.88
CA ASP A 178 38.53 7.83 32.01
C ASP A 178 38.32 8.53 33.36
N PHE A 179 38.58 9.84 33.39
CA PHE A 179 38.50 10.65 34.61
C PHE A 179 37.09 10.69 35.23
N GLY A 180 36.04 10.58 34.41
CA GLY A 180 34.66 10.55 34.90
C GLY A 180 34.37 9.27 35.67
N LYS A 181 34.80 8.12 35.15
CA LYS A 181 34.69 6.84 35.87
C LYS A 181 35.61 6.77 37.08
N MET A 182 36.81 7.34 36.99
CA MET A 182 37.71 7.43 38.16
C MET A 182 37.04 8.14 39.32
N ALA A 183 36.46 9.33 39.10
CA ALA A 183 35.78 10.09 40.15
C ALA A 183 34.59 9.33 40.75
N TYR A 184 33.81 8.66 39.91
CA TYR A 184 32.67 7.84 40.35
C TYR A 184 33.10 6.66 41.24
N TYR A 185 34.12 5.91 40.82
CA TYR A 185 34.60 4.76 41.60
C TYR A 185 35.35 5.18 42.87
N THR A 186 36.04 6.33 42.89
CA THR A 186 36.62 6.87 44.13
C THR A 186 35.55 7.10 45.20
N ARG A 187 34.39 7.66 44.81
CA ARG A 187 33.27 7.85 45.74
C ARG A 187 32.75 6.52 46.29
N LEU A 188 32.55 5.52 45.42
CA LEU A 188 32.05 4.20 45.83
C LEU A 188 33.03 3.45 46.74
N VAL A 189 34.34 3.58 46.51
CA VAL A 189 35.38 3.05 47.40
C VAL A 189 35.28 3.71 48.78
N GLN A 190 35.11 5.03 48.85
CA GLN A 190 34.99 5.74 50.13
C GLN A 190 33.71 5.35 50.88
N GLU A 191 32.58 5.24 50.18
CA GLU A 191 31.31 4.80 50.79
C GLU A 191 31.39 3.37 51.33
N ALA A 192 32.05 2.47 50.61
CA ALA A 192 32.24 1.08 51.05
C ALA A 192 33.26 0.96 52.20
N GLN A 193 34.26 1.84 52.27
CA GLN A 193 35.18 1.91 53.42
C GLN A 193 34.46 2.39 54.67
N ASN A 194 33.68 3.48 54.55
CA ASN A 194 32.96 4.04 55.69
C ASN A 194 31.92 3.05 56.26
N LYS A 195 31.27 2.25 55.40
CA LYS A 195 30.30 1.20 55.83
C LYS A 195 30.95 -0.01 56.50
N ASN A 196 32.24 -0.25 56.30
CA ASN A 196 32.97 -1.34 56.95
C ASN A 196 33.60 -0.90 58.28
N GLU A 197 33.54 0.39 58.61
CA GLU A 197 34.07 0.98 59.85
C GLU A 197 32.96 1.32 60.89
N GLU A 198 31.69 1.12 60.54
CA GLU A 198 30.51 1.16 61.45
C GLU A 198 30.11 -0.26 61.91
#